data_AF-A0A968NPG8-F1
#
_entry.id   AF-A0A968NPG8-F1
#
_cell.length_a   1.000
_cell.length_b   1.000
_cell.length_c   1.000
_cell.angle_alpha   90.00
_cell.angle_beta   90.00
_cell.angle_gamma   90.00
#
_symmetry.space_group_name_H-M   'P 1'
#
loop_
_entity.id
_entity.type
_entity.pdbx_description
1 polymer ?
#
loop_
_entity_poly.entity_id
_entity_poly.type
_entity_poly.pdbx_seq_one_letter_code
_entity_poly.pdbx_strand_id
1 'polypeptide(L)' 'MLYTSNQELPSQIRSDFPEEYQDLYRAAFNSAVHWYGNNDKAHQVAWSAVKTHLAQHLLGVIDTKDLSPSVLVTNNFDQN' A
#
# COMPACT_ATOMS: atom_id res chain seq x y z
N MET A 1 -12.03 6.47 11.31
CA MET A 1 -12.86 5.26 11.04
C MET A 1 -11.91 4.12 10.75
N LEU A 2 -12.24 2.87 11.10
CA LEU A 2 -11.43 1.69 10.81
C LEU A 2 -12.08 0.91 9.66
N TYR A 3 -11.26 0.20 8.88
CA TYR A 3 -11.76 -0.69 7.84
C TYR A 3 -12.03 -2.07 8.41
N THR A 4 -13.28 -2.53 8.34
CA THR A 4 -13.69 -3.85 8.83
C THR A 4 -13.46 -4.91 7.75
N SER A 5 -13.64 -4.55 6.48
CA SER A 5 -13.49 -5.46 5.33
C SER A 5 -12.79 -4.77 4.16
N ASN A 6 -12.16 -5.56 3.27
CA ASN A 6 -11.55 -5.08 2.04
C ASN A 6 -12.56 -4.37 1.12
N GLN A 7 -13.86 -4.65 1.28
CA GLN A 7 -14.93 -3.98 0.54
C GLN A 7 -15.10 -2.51 0.92
N GLU A 8 -14.70 -2.12 2.14
CA GLU A 8 -14.77 -0.73 2.62
C GLU A 8 -13.56 0.09 2.18
N LEU A 9 -12.54 -0.55 1.61
CA LEU A 9 -11.36 0.14 1.09
C LEU A 9 -11.72 1.04 -0.10
N PRO A 10 -10.92 2.09 -0.35
CA PRO A 10 -11.10 2.94 -1.51
C PRO A 10 -11.12 2.12 -2.79
N SER A 11 -12.00 2.45 -3.74
CA SER A 11 -12.16 1.72 -5.01
C SER A 11 -10.85 1.57 -5.76
N GLN A 12 -9.99 2.60 -5.70
CA GLN A 12 -8.62 2.59 -6.21
C GLN A 12 -7.83 1.38 -5.67
N ILE A 13 -7.82 1.18 -4.35
CA ILE A 13 -7.11 0.06 -3.71
C ILE A 13 -7.68 -1.28 -4.14
N ARG A 14 -9.02 -1.36 -4.23
CA ARG A 14 -9.73 -2.59 -4.56
C ARG A 14 -9.51 -3.03 -6.02
N SER A 15 -9.29 -2.07 -6.92
CA SER A 15 -9.09 -2.33 -8.35
C SER A 15 -7.61 -2.44 -8.73
N ASP A 16 -6.72 -1.66 -8.10
CA ASP A 16 -5.29 -1.64 -8.43
C ASP A 16 -4.51 -2.80 -7.78
N PHE A 17 -5.02 -3.38 -6.68
CA PHE A 17 -4.26 -4.37 -5.90
C PHE A 17 -4.99 -5.72 -5.73
N PRO A 18 -4.24 -6.84 -5.72
CA PRO A 18 -4.75 -8.14 -5.29
C PRO A 18 -5.21 -8.14 -3.83
N GLU A 19 -6.05 -9.11 -3.46
CA GLU A 19 -6.61 -9.25 -2.10
C GLU A 19 -5.54 -9.21 -1.00
N GLU A 20 -4.40 -9.87 -1.18
CA GLU A 20 -3.27 -9.87 -0.23
C GLU A 20 -2.79 -8.45 0.15
N TYR A 21 -2.68 -7.56 -0.82
CA TYR A 21 -2.24 -6.19 -0.63
C TYR A 21 -3.35 -5.31 -0.04
N GLN A 22 -4.61 -5.64 -0.32
CA GLN A 22 -5.78 -5.00 0.30
C GLN A 22 -5.83 -5.32 1.79
N ASP A 23 -5.58 -6.58 2.16
CA ASP A 23 -5.47 -7.03 3.54
C ASP A 23 -4.33 -6.35 4.28
N LEU A 24 -3.15 -6.25 3.64
CA LEU A 24 -2.01 -5.53 4.19
C LEU A 24 -2.32 -4.05 4.42
N TYR A 25 -2.96 -3.40 3.44
CA TYR A 25 -3.38 -2.00 3.56
C TYR A 25 -4.32 -1.81 4.74
N ARG A 26 -5.36 -2.66 4.86
CA ARG A 26 -6.33 -2.63 5.95
C ARG A 26 -5.65 -2.80 7.31
N ALA A 27 -4.78 -3.79 7.46
CA ALA A 27 -4.09 -4.08 8.71
C ALA A 27 -3.16 -2.92 9.14
N ALA A 28 -2.40 -2.37 8.18
CA ALA A 28 -1.50 -1.25 8.42
C ALA A 28 -2.27 0.04 8.75
N PHE A 29 -3.37 0.30 8.03
CA PHE A 29 -4.25 1.43 8.29
C PHE A 29 -4.87 1.35 9.69
N ASN A 30 -5.49 0.23 10.03
CA ASN A 30 -6.15 0.06 11.32
C ASN A 30 -5.16 0.20 12.48
N SER A 31 -3.95 -0.35 12.32
CA SER A 31 -2.87 -0.19 13.28
C SER A 31 -2.47 1.28 13.42
N ALA A 32 -2.26 1.98 12.29
CA ALA A 32 -1.86 3.38 12.32
C ALA A 32 -2.95 4.30 12.90
N VAL A 33 -4.23 4.04 12.65
CA VAL A 33 -5.33 4.77 13.30
C VAL A 33 -5.28 4.56 14.81
N HIS A 34 -5.04 3.34 15.28
CA HIS A 34 -4.94 3.05 16.72
C HIS A 34 -3.78 3.81 17.40
N TRP A 35 -2.63 3.92 16.73
CA TRP A 35 -1.45 4.60 17.30
C TRP A 35 -1.45 6.12 17.13
N TYR A 36 -1.88 6.62 15.97
CA TYR A 36 -1.78 8.04 15.63
C TYR A 36 -3.09 8.81 15.79
N GLY A 37 -4.24 8.13 15.92
CA GLY A 37 -5.56 8.75 16.02
C GLY A 37 -5.95 9.60 14.81
N ASN A 38 -5.22 9.50 13.70
CA ASN A 38 -5.36 10.35 12.52
C ASN A 38 -5.47 9.48 11.26
N ASN A 39 -6.57 9.61 10.53
CA ASN A 39 -6.85 8.80 9.35
C ASN A 39 -5.93 9.16 8.16
N ASP A 40 -5.59 10.44 7.96
CA ASP A 40 -4.70 10.88 6.87
C ASP A 40 -3.30 10.29 7.03
N LYS A 41 -2.76 10.31 8.27
CA LYS A 41 -1.49 9.64 8.57
C LYS A 41 -1.60 8.13 8.41
N ALA A 42 -2.71 7.54 8.82
CA ALA A 42 -2.92 6.11 8.67
C ALA A 42 -2.95 5.66 7.20
N HIS A 43 -3.52 6.47 6.30
CA HIS A 43 -3.46 6.23 4.87
C HIS A 43 -2.02 6.23 4.36
N GLN A 44 -1.21 7.22 4.74
CA GLN A 44 0.20 7.29 4.33
C GLN A 44 1.00 6.07 4.79
N VAL A 45 0.79 5.63 6.03
CA VAL A 45 1.43 4.42 6.59
C VAL A 45 1.00 3.16 5.85
N ALA A 46 -0.30 2.99 5.63
CA ALA A 46 -0.84 1.83 4.91
C ALA A 46 -0.31 1.74 3.47
N TRP A 47 -0.25 2.87 2.78
CA TRP A 47 0.34 2.95 1.44
C TRP A 47 1.83 2.61 1.43
N SER A 48 2.58 3.09 2.42
CA SER A 48 4.01 2.79 2.53
C SER A 48 4.24 1.30 2.76
N ALA A 49 3.38 0.64 3.53
CA ALA A 49 3.42 -0.80 3.74
C ALA A 49 3.18 -1.56 2.43
N VAL A 50 2.13 -1.21 1.68
CA VAL A 50 1.83 -1.83 0.37
C VAL A 50 2.97 -1.65 -0.61
N LYS A 51 3.52 -0.44 -0.73
CA LYS A 51 4.67 -0.15 -1.62
C LYS A 51 5.91 -0.95 -1.23
N THR A 52 6.20 -1.05 0.06
CA THR A 52 7.34 -1.83 0.55
C THR A 52 7.16 -3.31 0.23
N HIS A 53 5.96 -3.84 0.45
CA HIS A 53 5.67 -5.24 0.15
C HIS A 53 5.71 -5.52 -1.35
N LEU A 54 5.17 -4.62 -2.17
CA LEU A 54 5.24 -4.73 -3.63
C LEU A 54 6.70 -4.65 -4.12
N ALA A 55 7.49 -3.72 -3.59
CA ALA A 55 8.91 -3.63 -3.92
C ALA A 55 9.66 -4.89 -3.48
N GLN A 56 9.39 -5.44 -2.31
CA GLN A 56 9.97 -6.71 -1.84
C GLN A 56 9.57 -7.89 -2.73
N HIS A 57 8.29 -7.98 -3.11
CA HIS A 57 7.78 -9.02 -3.99
C HIS A 57 8.45 -8.92 -5.36
N LEU A 58 8.47 -7.72 -5.96
CA LEU A 58 9.13 -7.45 -7.23
C LEU A 58 10.62 -7.75 -7.15
N LEU A 59 11.33 -7.29 -6.11
CA LEU A 59 12.76 -7.55 -5.91
C LEU A 59 13.09 -9.03 -5.64
N GLY A 60 12.13 -9.81 -5.13
CA GLY A 60 12.28 -11.25 -4.88
C GLY A 60 12.10 -12.13 -6.10
N VAL A 61 11.42 -11.64 -7.15
CA VAL A 61 11.24 -12.37 -8.44
C VAL A 61 12.32 -12.05 -9.49
N ILE A 62 13.23 -11.12 -9.18
CA ILE A 62 14.38 -10.77 -10.04
C ILE A 62 15.66 -11.24 -9.38
N ASP A 63 16.28 -12.25 -9.98
CA ASP A 63 17.73 -12.27 -10.06
C ASP A 63 18.17 -10.86 -10.50
N THR A 64 18.93 -10.15 -9.67
CA THR A 64 19.25 -8.70 -9.71
C THR A 64 20.03 -8.21 -10.94
N LYS A 65 19.99 -8.96 -12.04
CA LYS A 65 20.78 -8.77 -13.26
C LYS A 65 19.99 -8.27 -14.47
N ASP A 66 18.66 -8.13 -14.38
CA ASP A 66 17.84 -7.78 -15.55
C ASP A 66 16.94 -6.53 -15.43
N LEU A 67 16.63 -6.00 -14.23
CA LEU A 67 15.65 -4.91 -14.14
C LEU A 67 16.25 -3.49 -14.23
N SER A 68 15.83 -2.76 -15.28
CA SER A 68 16.06 -1.33 -15.48
C SER A 68 15.25 -0.47 -14.48
N PRO A 69 15.79 0.68 -14.02
CA PRO A 69 15.27 1.50 -12.92
C PRO A 69 13.90 2.18 -13.15
N SER A 70 13.23 1.93 -14.29
CA SER A 70 12.01 2.63 -14.70
C SER A 70 10.71 2.10 -14.07
N VAL A 71 10.73 0.95 -13.37
CA VAL A 71 9.52 0.36 -12.75
C VAL A 71 9.20 0.98 -11.38
N LEU A 72 10.16 1.66 -10.74
CA LEU A 72 9.96 2.27 -9.41
C LEU A 72 9.31 3.66 -9.45
N VAL A 73 8.89 4.16 -10.61
CA VAL A 73 8.40 5.54 -10.76
C VAL A 73 7.07 5.65 -11.52
N THR A 74 5.97 5.30 -10.87
CA THR A 74 4.67 5.97 -11.06
C THR A 74 3.95 5.81 -9.70
N ASN A 75 3.39 6.81 -9.02
CA ASN A 75 2.79 8.06 -9.44
C ASN A 75 2.97 9.12 -8.35
N ASN A 76 3.12 10.36 -8.80
CA ASN A 76 2.91 11.58 -8.06
C ASN A 76 1.51 11.58 -7.44
N PHE A 77 1.43 11.50 -6.11
CA PHE A 77 0.22 11.85 -5.36
C PHE A 77 0.63 12.72 -4.17
N ASP A 78 1.30 13.82 -4.50
CA ASP A 78 1.01 15.09 -3.85
C ASP A 78 -0.36 15.51 -4.35
N GLN A 79 -1.42 15.33 -3.56
CA GLN A 79 -2.65 16.09 -3.71
C GLN A 79 -3.25 16.24 -2.30
N ASN A 80 -2.80 17.33 -1.66
CA ASN A 80 -3.58 18.24 -0.83
C ASN A 80 -4.16 17.72 0.50
#